data_AF-A0A8S2VAR9-F1
#
_entry.id   AF-A0A8S2VAR9-F1
#
_cell.length_a   1.000
_cell.length_b   1.000
_cell.length_c   1.000
_cell.angle_alpha   90.00
_cell.angle_beta   90.00
_cell.angle_gamma   90.00
#
_symmetry.space_group_name_H-M   'P 1'
#
loop_
_entity.id
_entity.type
_entity.pdbx_description
1 polymer ?
#
loop_
_entity_poly.entity_id
_entity_poly.type
_entity_poly.pdbx_seq_one_letter_code
_entity_poly.pdbx_strand_id
1 'polypeptide(L)'
;PKYKRHASIILPLFRRGKILNNYDLIIDCTDKLLDQWRSTTDNDPKHFHLNIVDQCQNLSLAIFGFIGFDYDFQTLKESNINKTNNLTQALNQVQKTEVAKPEQEKKGLYHEEVINELLLFIVARSETTGATASWFIYFMSKYRRVQALITAELRSNKYHAMGVEQIESLTYLDRIIQEILRFLRPVISTTRTLTVDDQLPGSGVQLHKDDEI
;
A
#
# COMPACT_ATOMS: atom_id res chain seq x y z
N PRO A 1 6.90 -20.79 15.30
CA PRO A 1 6.11 -20.71 14.05
C PRO A 1 6.86 -19.92 12.96
N LYS A 2 6.79 -20.38 11.69
CA LYS A 2 7.44 -19.76 10.53
C LYS A 2 7.06 -18.28 10.37
N TYR A 3 5.77 -17.95 10.50
CA TYR A 3 5.28 -16.56 10.42
C TYR A 3 5.91 -15.61 11.45
N LYS A 4 6.16 -16.04 12.70
CA LYS A 4 6.80 -15.18 13.72
C LYS A 4 8.24 -14.84 13.32
N ARG A 5 8.95 -15.80 12.70
CA ARG A 5 10.31 -15.58 12.20
C ARG A 5 10.29 -14.62 11.01
N HIS A 6 9.40 -14.82 10.04
CA HIS A 6 9.24 -13.91 8.90
C HIS A 6 8.91 -12.49 9.37
N ALA A 7 7.91 -12.34 10.25
CA ALA A 7 7.54 -11.05 10.82
C ALA A 7 8.71 -10.37 11.56
N SER A 8 9.55 -11.14 12.27
CA SER A 8 10.72 -10.59 12.97
C SER A 8 11.79 -9.99 12.03
N ILE A 9 11.88 -10.49 10.80
CA ILE A 9 12.81 -10.01 9.76
C ILE A 9 12.21 -8.81 9.02
N ILE A 10 10.90 -8.85 8.72
CA ILE A 10 10.21 -7.84 7.90
C ILE A 10 9.86 -6.58 8.70
N LEU A 11 9.30 -6.71 9.90
CA LEU A 11 8.79 -5.58 10.69
C LEU A 11 9.84 -4.49 10.99
N PRO A 12 11.13 -4.78 11.23
CA PRO A 12 12.17 -3.77 11.40
C PRO A 12 12.30 -2.77 10.23
N LEU A 13 12.01 -3.18 8.98
CA LEU A 13 12.05 -2.31 7.81
C LEU A 13 11.01 -1.17 7.87
N PHE A 14 9.92 -1.40 8.60
CA PHE A 14 8.78 -0.48 8.70
C PHE A 14 8.73 0.27 10.03
N ARG A 15 9.82 0.24 10.81
CA ARG A 15 9.91 1.06 12.02
C ARG A 15 9.94 2.54 11.63
N ARG A 16 9.30 3.37 12.47
CA ARG A 16 9.23 4.82 12.29
C ARG A 16 10.58 5.44 11.89
N GLY A 17 11.68 5.09 12.58
CA GLY A 17 13.01 5.62 12.25
C GLY A 17 13.49 5.32 10.82
N LYS A 18 13.16 4.16 10.26
CA LYS A 18 13.47 3.82 8.85
C LYS A 18 12.56 4.57 7.88
N ILE A 19 11.29 4.78 8.23
CA ILE A 19 10.35 5.56 7.41
C ILE A 19 10.77 7.04 7.36
N LEU A 20 11.14 7.61 8.50
CA LEU A 20 11.63 9.00 8.61
C LEU A 20 12.87 9.23 7.73
N ASN A 21 13.80 8.28 7.73
CA ASN A 21 15.02 8.36 6.91
C ASN A 21 14.77 8.25 5.40
N ASN A 22 13.59 7.78 4.98
CA ASN A 22 13.21 7.63 3.58
C ASN A 22 12.16 8.67 3.14
N TYR A 23 11.97 9.73 3.92
CA TYR A 23 11.00 10.77 3.60
C TYR A 23 11.30 11.44 2.25
N ASP A 24 12.56 11.84 2.05
CA ASP A 24 12.99 12.50 0.81
C ASP A 24 12.76 11.59 -0.41
N LEU A 25 13.03 10.29 -0.28
CA LEU A 25 12.74 9.30 -1.33
C LEU A 25 11.24 9.25 -1.70
N ILE A 26 10.34 9.34 -0.70
CA ILE A 26 8.90 9.34 -0.95
C ILE A 26 8.49 10.60 -1.73
N ILE A 27 9.07 11.75 -1.38
CA ILE A 27 8.86 13.01 -2.10
C ILE A 27 9.40 12.89 -3.52
N ASP A 28 10.63 12.43 -3.70
CA ASP A 28 11.25 12.23 -5.02
C ASP A 28 10.43 11.32 -5.93
N CYS A 29 9.91 10.19 -5.41
CA CYS A 29 9.03 9.31 -6.17
C CYS A 29 7.72 10.00 -6.56
N THR A 30 7.17 10.82 -5.66
CA THR A 30 5.93 11.56 -5.90
C THR A 30 6.14 12.66 -6.95
N ASP A 31 7.23 13.42 -6.86
CA ASP A 31 7.59 14.45 -7.83
C ASP A 31 7.84 13.86 -9.21
N LYS A 32 8.58 12.73 -9.30
CA LYS A 32 8.75 12.00 -10.57
C LYS A 32 7.43 11.64 -11.24
N LEU A 33 6.47 11.14 -10.46
CA LEU A 33 5.13 10.80 -10.99
C LEU A 33 4.37 12.06 -11.44
N LEU A 34 4.42 13.13 -10.65
CA LEU A 34 3.73 14.39 -11.00
C LEU A 34 4.32 15.04 -12.25
N ASP A 35 5.64 15.03 -12.40
CA ASP A 35 6.32 15.56 -13.57
C ASP A 35 5.99 14.74 -14.83
N GLN A 36 5.88 13.41 -14.69
CA GLN A 36 5.40 12.53 -15.76
C GLN A 36 3.95 12.85 -16.18
N TRP A 37 3.06 13.14 -15.23
CA TRP A 37 1.69 13.55 -15.56
C TRP A 37 1.64 14.91 -16.26
N ARG A 38 2.47 15.86 -15.83
CA ARG A 38 2.60 17.19 -16.43
C ARG A 38 3.11 17.10 -17.87
N SER A 39 4.21 16.39 -18.09
CA SER A 39 4.80 16.24 -19.44
C SER A 39 3.84 15.57 -20.43
N THR A 40 3.01 14.65 -19.95
CA THR A 40 2.02 13.98 -20.80
C THR A 40 0.82 14.89 -21.12
N THR A 41 0.44 15.77 -20.21
CA THR A 41 -0.65 16.75 -20.41
C THR A 41 -0.27 17.80 -21.45
N ASP A 42 1.00 18.20 -21.53
CA ASP A 42 1.49 19.18 -22.51
C ASP A 42 1.45 18.65 -23.95
N ASN A 43 1.45 17.32 -24.14
CA ASN A 43 1.47 16.67 -25.47
C ASN A 43 0.08 16.47 -26.09
N ASP A 44 -0.99 16.34 -25.30
CA ASP A 44 -2.39 16.27 -25.79
C ASP A 44 -3.36 17.02 -24.86
N PRO A 45 -3.59 18.33 -25.11
CA PRO A 45 -4.33 19.19 -24.18
C PRO A 45 -5.86 18.98 -24.21
N LYS A 46 -6.41 18.15 -25.10
CA LYS A 46 -7.87 18.04 -25.27
C LYS A 46 -8.52 16.89 -24.48
N HIS A 47 -7.88 15.72 -24.38
CA HIS A 47 -8.45 14.58 -23.65
C HIS A 47 -7.34 13.68 -23.06
N PHE A 48 -6.80 14.07 -21.89
CA PHE A 48 -5.88 13.25 -21.13
C PHE A 48 -6.64 12.24 -20.26
N HIS A 49 -6.58 10.96 -20.61
CA HIS A 49 -7.13 9.87 -19.81
C HIS A 49 -6.00 9.15 -19.07
N LEU A 50 -6.13 9.08 -17.74
CA LEU A 50 -5.17 8.44 -16.87
C LEU A 50 -5.87 7.44 -15.96
N ASN A 51 -5.35 6.21 -15.89
CA ASN A 51 -5.79 5.25 -14.89
C ASN A 51 -5.12 5.55 -13.55
N ILE A 52 -5.78 6.36 -12.72
CA ILE A 52 -5.26 6.76 -11.39
C ILE A 52 -4.95 5.54 -10.51
N VAL A 53 -5.70 4.44 -10.64
CA VAL A 53 -5.46 3.22 -9.86
C VAL A 53 -4.09 2.63 -10.14
N ASP A 54 -3.78 2.42 -11.42
CA ASP A 54 -2.49 1.87 -11.83
C ASP A 54 -1.34 2.81 -11.44
N GLN A 55 -1.54 4.12 -11.57
CA GLN A 55 -0.51 5.11 -11.22
C GLN A 55 -0.21 5.13 -9.72
N CYS A 56 -1.25 5.12 -8.88
CA CYS A 56 -1.07 5.11 -7.43
C CYS A 56 -0.47 3.78 -6.93
N GLN A 57 -0.80 2.66 -7.57
CA GLN A 57 -0.18 1.37 -7.30
C GLN A 57 1.30 1.35 -7.73
N ASN A 58 1.62 1.87 -8.91
CA ASN A 58 3.00 1.99 -9.42
C ASN A 58 3.87 2.87 -8.52
N LEU A 59 3.33 3.99 -8.03
CA LEU A 59 3.99 4.84 -7.03
C LEU A 59 4.26 4.09 -5.73
N SER A 60 3.23 3.41 -5.20
CA SER A 60 3.36 2.64 -3.98
C SER A 60 4.40 1.53 -4.11
N LEU A 61 4.45 0.85 -5.27
CA LEU A 61 5.46 -0.18 -5.52
C LEU A 61 6.87 0.40 -5.66
N ALA A 62 7.04 1.55 -6.31
CA ALA A 62 8.33 2.23 -6.38
C ALA A 62 8.86 2.51 -4.97
N ILE A 63 8.04 3.18 -4.15
CA ILE A 63 8.40 3.55 -2.77
C ILE A 63 8.77 2.31 -1.96
N PHE A 64 7.92 1.27 -1.96
CA PHE A 64 8.19 0.08 -1.16
C PHE A 64 9.34 -0.78 -1.72
N GLY A 65 9.59 -0.75 -3.02
CA GLY A 65 10.75 -1.39 -3.65
C GLY A 65 12.06 -0.77 -3.21
N PHE A 66 12.15 0.56 -3.23
CA PHE A 66 13.32 1.27 -2.75
C PHE A 66 13.50 1.12 -1.24
N ILE A 67 12.45 1.32 -0.44
CA ILE A 67 12.55 1.20 1.04
C ILE A 67 12.88 -0.25 1.46
N GLY A 68 12.33 -1.24 0.77
CA GLY A 68 12.49 -2.65 1.13
C GLY A 68 13.77 -3.29 0.62
N PHE A 69 14.21 -2.93 -0.59
CA PHE A 69 15.31 -3.62 -1.30
C PHE A 69 16.39 -2.69 -1.84
N ASP A 70 16.28 -1.37 -1.64
CA ASP A 70 17.12 -0.39 -2.31
C ASP A 70 17.10 -0.59 -3.84
N TYR A 71 15.93 -0.97 -4.37
CA TYR A 71 15.76 -1.40 -5.76
C TYR A 71 14.71 -0.58 -6.50
N ASP A 72 15.10 -0.06 -7.67
CA ASP A 72 14.19 0.60 -8.60
C ASP A 72 13.48 -0.43 -9.50
N PHE A 73 12.20 -0.69 -9.22
CA PHE A 73 11.36 -1.49 -10.12
C PHE A 73 11.02 -0.80 -11.45
N GLN A 74 11.44 0.46 -11.62
CA GLN A 74 11.24 1.25 -12.83
C GLN A 74 9.76 1.40 -13.20
N THR A 75 8.89 1.39 -12.20
CA THR A 75 7.44 1.49 -12.38
C THR A 75 6.99 2.88 -12.82
N LEU A 76 7.77 3.91 -12.48
CA LEU A 76 7.50 5.32 -12.80
C LEU A 76 8.05 5.77 -14.17
N LYS A 77 8.41 4.84 -15.06
CA LYS A 77 8.85 5.18 -16.42
C LYS A 77 7.66 5.62 -17.29
N GLU A 78 7.90 6.56 -18.20
CA GLU A 78 6.91 7.02 -19.21
C GLU A 78 6.28 5.88 -20.01
N SER A 79 7.04 4.82 -20.30
CA SER A 79 6.55 3.63 -21.00
C SER A 79 5.47 2.83 -20.25
N ASN A 80 5.28 3.12 -18.95
CA ASN A 80 4.37 2.39 -18.06
C ASN A 80 3.11 3.20 -17.68
N ILE A 81 2.89 4.40 -18.24
CA ILE A 81 1.70 5.24 -17.94
C ILE A 81 0.39 4.47 -18.17
N ASN A 82 0.34 3.68 -19.24
CA ASN A 82 -0.83 2.90 -19.66
C ASN A 82 -0.64 1.39 -19.48
N LYS A 83 0.33 0.96 -18.66
CA LYS A 83 0.60 -0.46 -18.43
C LYS A 83 0.37 -0.82 -16.97
N THR A 84 -0.41 -1.86 -16.77
CA THR A 84 -0.44 -2.60 -15.50
C THR A 84 0.92 -3.20 -15.22
N ASN A 85 1.37 -3.13 -13.97
CA ASN A 85 2.68 -3.64 -13.61
C ASN A 85 2.76 -5.17 -13.79
N ASN A 86 3.63 -5.61 -14.69
CA ASN A 86 3.87 -7.03 -14.96
C ASN A 86 4.33 -7.80 -13.72
N LEU A 87 5.01 -7.15 -12.77
CA LEU A 87 5.44 -7.77 -11.52
C LEU A 87 4.26 -8.06 -10.59
N THR A 88 3.34 -7.10 -10.43
CA THR A 88 2.10 -7.30 -9.66
C THR A 88 1.25 -8.40 -10.27
N GLN A 89 1.12 -8.41 -11.61
CA GLN A 89 0.38 -9.46 -12.32
C GLN A 89 1.03 -10.83 -12.18
N ALA A 90 2.36 -10.94 -12.34
CA ALA A 90 3.08 -12.19 -12.20
C ALA A 90 2.98 -12.75 -10.77
N LEU A 91 3.14 -11.90 -9.76
CA LEU A 91 3.06 -12.34 -8.35
C LEU A 91 1.64 -12.72 -7.93
N ASN A 92 0.62 -12.03 -8.43
CA ASN A 92 -0.78 -12.42 -8.21
C ASN A 92 -1.14 -13.76 -8.87
N GLN A 93 -0.48 -14.15 -9.98
CA GLN A 93 -0.63 -15.48 -10.57
C GLN A 93 0.06 -16.56 -9.73
N VAL A 94 1.25 -16.29 -9.19
CA VAL A 94 1.98 -17.20 -8.30
C VAL A 94 1.19 -17.44 -7.01
N GLN A 95 0.62 -16.39 -6.40
CA GLN A 95 -0.15 -16.48 -5.16
C GLN A 95 -1.42 -17.35 -5.33
N LYS A 96 -2.10 -17.27 -6.48
CA LYS A 96 -3.23 -18.16 -6.82
C LYS A 96 -2.81 -19.62 -6.99
N THR A 97 -1.55 -19.87 -7.32
CA THR A 97 -1.02 -21.20 -7.62
C THR A 97 -0.43 -21.88 -6.37
N GLU A 98 0.16 -21.12 -5.44
CA GLU A 98 0.74 -21.62 -4.19
C GLU A 98 -0.29 -22.09 -3.15
N VAL A 99 -1.56 -21.68 -3.24
CA VAL A 99 -2.65 -22.21 -2.40
C VAL A 99 -2.89 -23.72 -2.62
N ALA A 100 -2.28 -24.33 -3.65
CA ALA A 100 -2.54 -25.71 -4.06
C ALA A 100 -1.51 -26.78 -3.62
N LYS A 101 -0.45 -26.49 -2.83
CA LYS A 101 0.49 -27.54 -2.40
C LYS A 101 1.01 -27.40 -0.96
N PRO A 102 0.83 -28.42 -0.09
CA PRO A 102 1.55 -28.49 1.17
C PRO A 102 2.87 -29.23 0.95
N GLU A 103 4.02 -28.53 0.94
CA GLU A 103 5.32 -29.21 0.88
C GLU A 103 6.27 -28.87 2.05
N GLN A 104 6.54 -29.96 2.77
CA GLN A 104 7.63 -30.39 3.63
C GLN A 104 8.74 -29.40 4.07
N GLU A 105 8.97 -29.41 5.39
CA GLU A 105 10.08 -28.77 6.08
C GLU A 105 11.45 -29.26 5.58
N LYS A 106 12.16 -28.43 4.81
CA LYS A 106 13.62 -28.48 4.74
C LYS A 106 14.21 -27.36 5.57
N LYS A 107 15.00 -27.74 6.59
CA LYS A 107 15.77 -26.86 7.47
C LYS A 107 16.89 -26.17 6.68
N GLY A 108 16.63 -24.93 6.28
CA GLY A 108 17.59 -23.95 5.82
C GLY A 108 16.81 -22.72 5.38
N LEU A 109 17.05 -21.54 5.95
CA LEU A 109 16.50 -20.29 5.42
C LEU A 109 17.24 -20.00 4.10
N TYR A 110 16.80 -20.65 3.02
CA TYR A 110 17.31 -20.39 1.69
C TYR A 110 16.86 -18.98 1.31
N HIS A 111 17.82 -18.16 0.90
CA HIS A 111 17.68 -16.74 0.57
C HIS A 111 16.44 -16.42 -0.28
N GLU A 112 16.02 -17.37 -1.11
CA GLU A 112 14.84 -17.31 -1.99
C GLU A 112 13.49 -17.28 -1.24
N GLU A 113 13.29 -18.06 -0.18
CA GLU A 113 12.02 -18.04 0.57
C GLU A 113 11.78 -16.68 1.22
N VAL A 114 12.85 -16.07 1.75
CA VAL A 114 12.79 -14.74 2.38
C VAL A 114 12.54 -13.66 1.32
N ILE A 115 13.18 -13.78 0.14
CA ILE A 115 12.96 -12.86 -0.98
C ILE A 115 11.51 -12.95 -1.48
N ASN A 116 10.98 -14.17 -1.67
CA ASN A 116 9.61 -14.37 -2.12
C ASN A 116 8.59 -13.78 -1.14
N GLU A 117 8.78 -14.01 0.16
CA GLU A 117 7.90 -13.44 1.20
C GLU A 117 7.97 -11.91 1.23
N LEU A 118 9.17 -11.32 1.08
CA LEU A 118 9.33 -9.87 1.02
C LEU A 118 8.68 -9.26 -0.22
N LEU A 119 8.82 -9.90 -1.38
CA LEU A 119 8.18 -9.48 -2.63
C LEU A 119 6.65 -9.53 -2.50
N LEU A 120 6.12 -10.61 -1.91
CA LEU A 120 4.69 -10.75 -1.65
C LEU A 120 4.16 -9.63 -0.75
N PHE A 121 4.90 -9.34 0.32
CA PHE A 121 4.56 -8.28 1.25
C PHE A 121 4.53 -6.90 0.58
N ILE A 122 5.48 -6.62 -0.30
CA ILE A 122 5.55 -5.35 -1.04
C ILE A 122 4.39 -5.20 -2.03
N VAL A 123 4.07 -6.27 -2.78
CA VAL A 123 2.92 -6.25 -3.69
C VAL A 123 1.62 -6.02 -2.93
N ALA A 124 1.36 -6.81 -1.88
CA ALA A 124 0.15 -6.66 -1.07
C ALA A 124 -0.01 -5.25 -0.47
N ARG A 125 1.10 -4.62 -0.07
CA ARG A 125 1.11 -3.23 0.43
C ARG A 125 0.89 -2.20 -0.65
N SER A 126 1.43 -2.43 -1.84
CA SER A 126 1.26 -1.53 -2.97
C SER A 126 -0.21 -1.46 -3.41
N GLU A 127 -0.92 -2.59 -3.38
CA GLU A 127 -2.35 -2.63 -3.73
C GLU A 127 -3.22 -1.84 -2.75
N THR A 128 -3.08 -2.11 -1.45
CA THR A 128 -3.89 -1.46 -0.40
C THR A 128 -3.60 0.05 -0.28
N THR A 129 -2.32 0.44 -0.33
CA THR A 129 -1.90 1.86 -0.27
C THR A 129 -2.28 2.58 -1.55
N GLY A 130 -2.03 1.97 -2.72
CA GLY A 130 -2.37 2.53 -4.02
C GLY A 130 -3.87 2.73 -4.18
N ALA A 131 -4.70 1.78 -3.72
CA ALA A 131 -6.15 1.94 -3.69
C ALA A 131 -6.55 3.14 -2.82
N THR A 132 -6.00 3.26 -1.61
CA THR A 132 -6.30 4.40 -0.70
C THR A 132 -5.96 5.74 -1.36
N ALA A 133 -4.79 5.86 -1.98
CA ALA A 133 -4.39 7.08 -2.70
C ALA A 133 -5.28 7.37 -3.92
N SER A 134 -5.72 6.34 -4.63
CA SER A 134 -6.63 6.48 -5.78
C SER A 134 -7.99 7.03 -5.35
N TRP A 135 -8.54 6.49 -4.26
CA TRP A 135 -9.78 6.96 -3.66
C TRP A 135 -9.67 8.39 -3.12
N PHE A 136 -8.51 8.74 -2.56
CA PHE A 136 -8.22 10.12 -2.17
C PHE A 136 -8.37 11.07 -3.38
N ILE A 137 -7.67 10.78 -4.49
CA ILE A 137 -7.74 11.60 -5.70
C ILE A 137 -9.17 11.66 -6.26
N TYR A 138 -9.88 10.52 -6.29
CA TYR A 138 -11.27 10.46 -6.72
C TYR A 138 -12.19 11.34 -5.86
N PHE A 139 -12.05 11.31 -4.54
CA PHE A 139 -12.86 12.14 -3.66
C PHE A 139 -12.51 13.63 -3.78
N MET A 140 -11.24 13.96 -4.00
CA MET A 140 -10.84 15.35 -4.24
C MET A 140 -11.41 15.89 -5.57
N SER A 141 -11.50 15.07 -6.61
CA SER A 141 -12.09 15.49 -7.89
C SER A 141 -13.61 15.66 -7.82
N LYS A 142 -14.29 14.86 -6.98
CA LYS A 142 -15.75 14.90 -6.81
C LYS A 142 -16.23 15.95 -5.80
N TYR A 143 -15.48 16.15 -4.71
CA TYR A 143 -15.91 16.99 -3.58
C TYR A 143 -15.04 18.25 -3.44
N ARG A 144 -15.28 19.24 -4.29
CA ARG A 144 -14.55 20.53 -4.30
C ARG A 144 -14.45 21.21 -2.94
N ARG A 145 -15.49 21.10 -2.09
CA ARG A 145 -15.49 21.64 -0.73
C ARG A 145 -14.39 21.01 0.14
N VAL A 146 -14.25 19.68 0.07
CA VAL A 146 -13.23 18.95 0.83
C VAL A 146 -11.84 19.30 0.30
N GLN A 147 -11.67 19.36 -1.03
CA GLN A 147 -10.44 19.80 -1.67
C GLN A 147 -10.01 21.21 -1.22
N ALA A 148 -10.95 22.15 -1.11
CA ALA A 148 -10.66 23.50 -0.63
C ALA A 148 -10.21 23.49 0.85
N LEU A 149 -10.84 22.69 1.71
CA LEU A 149 -10.50 22.58 3.13
C LEU A 149 -9.10 21.99 3.36
N ILE A 150 -8.76 20.90 2.66
CA ILE A 150 -7.41 20.31 2.76
C ILE A 150 -6.35 21.24 2.18
N THR A 151 -6.66 21.95 1.09
CA THR A 151 -5.74 22.96 0.53
C THR A 151 -5.50 24.10 1.50
N ALA A 152 -6.53 24.55 2.23
CA ALA A 152 -6.38 25.57 3.27
C ALA A 152 -5.48 25.08 4.42
N GLU A 153 -5.71 23.86 4.92
CA GLU A 153 -4.86 23.25 5.95
C GLU A 153 -3.39 23.16 5.50
N LEU A 154 -3.13 22.68 4.28
CA LEU A 154 -1.77 22.56 3.73
C LEU A 154 -1.08 23.92 3.58
N ARG A 155 -1.80 24.94 3.10
CA ARG A 155 -1.25 26.31 2.96
C ARG A 155 -0.91 26.94 4.30
N SER A 156 -1.78 26.80 5.30
CA SER A 156 -1.54 27.30 6.65
C SER A 156 -0.30 26.69 7.31
N ASN A 157 0.04 25.45 6.95
CA ASN A 157 1.20 24.72 7.48
C ASN A 157 2.47 24.82 6.60
N LYS A 158 2.49 25.67 5.57
CA LYS A 158 3.64 25.88 4.66
C LYS A 158 4.17 24.56 4.05
N TYR A 159 3.29 23.83 3.37
CA TYR A 159 3.54 22.48 2.87
C TYR A 159 4.84 22.24 2.08
N HIS A 160 5.40 23.26 1.44
CA HIS A 160 6.65 23.18 0.66
C HIS A 160 7.94 22.94 1.46
N ALA A 161 7.90 23.01 2.80
CA ALA A 161 9.05 22.76 3.67
C ALA A 161 8.70 21.87 4.87
N MET A 162 7.63 21.06 4.75
CA MET A 162 7.21 20.17 5.83
C MET A 162 8.15 18.96 5.91
N GLY A 163 8.67 18.70 7.10
CA GLY A 163 9.20 17.39 7.46
C GLY A 163 8.07 16.45 7.87
N VAL A 164 8.44 15.20 8.19
CA VAL A 164 7.46 14.15 8.53
C VAL A 164 6.59 14.52 9.73
N GLU A 165 7.17 15.14 10.75
CA GLU A 165 6.44 15.53 11.97
C GLU A 165 5.34 16.56 11.66
N GLN A 166 5.60 17.46 10.71
CA GLN A 166 4.60 18.45 10.31
C GLN A 166 3.46 17.78 9.53
N ILE A 167 3.75 16.81 8.67
CA ILE A 167 2.71 16.02 7.97
C ILE A 167 1.84 15.25 8.97
N GLU A 168 2.46 14.62 9.96
CA GLU A 168 1.73 13.87 10.99
C GLU A 168 0.81 14.76 11.85
N SER A 169 1.05 16.08 11.90
CA SER A 169 0.20 17.01 12.63
C SER A 169 -1.03 17.51 11.85
N LEU A 170 -1.16 17.15 10.56
CA LEU A 170 -2.27 17.55 9.70
C LEU A 170 -3.55 16.79 10.08
N THR A 171 -4.39 17.43 10.89
CA THR A 171 -5.58 16.82 11.48
C THR A 171 -6.66 16.53 10.45
N TYR A 172 -6.89 17.44 9.49
CA TYR A 172 -7.91 17.26 8.46
C TYR A 172 -7.48 16.22 7.44
N LEU A 173 -6.19 16.18 7.07
CA LEU A 173 -5.63 15.10 6.26
C LEU A 173 -5.88 13.73 6.90
N ASP A 174 -5.55 13.55 8.18
CA ASP A 174 -5.79 12.29 8.90
C ASP A 174 -7.28 11.91 8.87
N ARG A 175 -8.18 12.86 9.15
CA ARG A 175 -9.64 12.63 9.07
C ARG A 175 -10.10 12.17 7.68
N ILE A 176 -9.53 12.73 6.60
CA ILE A 176 -9.84 12.29 5.24
C ILE A 176 -9.37 10.84 5.04
N ILE A 177 -8.15 10.51 5.46
CA ILE A 177 -7.61 9.15 5.33
C ILE A 177 -8.47 8.16 6.12
N GLN A 178 -8.85 8.48 7.37
CA GLN A 178 -9.74 7.64 8.18
C GLN A 178 -11.10 7.42 7.50
N GLU A 179 -11.68 8.47 6.91
CA GLU A 179 -12.96 8.35 6.20
C GLU A 179 -12.85 7.52 4.92
N ILE A 180 -11.73 7.62 4.20
CA ILE A 180 -11.44 6.76 3.04
C ILE A 180 -11.33 5.31 3.50
N LEU A 181 -10.58 5.03 4.56
CA LEU A 181 -10.42 3.66 5.08
C LEU A 181 -11.74 3.08 5.59
N ARG A 182 -12.59 3.92 6.20
CA ARG A 182 -13.96 3.54 6.61
C ARG A 182 -14.81 3.13 5.40
N PHE A 183 -14.68 3.84 4.28
CA PHE A 183 -15.46 3.58 3.06
C PHE A 183 -14.91 2.40 2.25
N LEU A 184 -13.60 2.39 1.99
CA LEU A 184 -12.92 1.44 1.13
C LEU A 184 -12.91 0.03 1.73
N ARG A 185 -12.73 -0.10 3.05
CA ARG A 185 -12.41 -1.36 3.75
C ARG A 185 -11.54 -2.28 2.87
N PRO A 186 -10.25 -1.94 2.66
CA PRO A 186 -9.38 -2.69 1.75
C PRO A 186 -9.34 -4.19 2.06
N VAL A 187 -9.56 -4.55 3.33
CA VAL A 187 -9.76 -5.93 3.79
C VAL A 187 -11.19 -6.04 4.31
N ILE A 188 -12.04 -6.78 3.59
CA ILE A 188 -13.49 -6.86 3.85
C ILE A 188 -13.80 -7.82 5.02
N SER A 189 -13.00 -8.87 5.19
CA SER A 189 -13.09 -9.81 6.28
C SER A 189 -11.71 -10.35 6.62
N THR A 190 -11.53 -10.78 7.87
CA THR A 190 -10.38 -11.58 8.24
C THR A 190 -10.88 -12.79 9.01
N THR A 191 -10.50 -13.98 8.59
CA THR A 191 -10.91 -15.22 9.25
C THR A 191 -9.97 -15.52 10.43
N ARG A 192 -10.50 -16.14 11.48
CA ARG A 192 -9.74 -16.77 12.57
C ARG A 192 -10.23 -18.19 12.76
N THR A 193 -9.31 -19.10 13.05
CA THR A 193 -9.63 -20.48 13.41
C THR A 193 -9.53 -20.65 14.92
N LEU A 194 -10.56 -21.23 15.53
CA LEU A 194 -10.55 -21.50 16.96
C LEU A 194 -9.51 -22.56 17.31
N THR A 195 -8.65 -22.27 18.29
CA THR A 195 -7.65 -23.24 18.77
C THR A 195 -8.18 -24.14 19.88
N VAL A 196 -9.29 -23.75 20.51
CA VAL A 196 -10.01 -24.43 21.58
C VAL A 196 -11.50 -24.12 21.45
N ASP A 197 -12.36 -24.96 22.02
CA ASP A 197 -13.79 -24.68 22.14
C ASP A 197 -13.99 -23.38 22.94
N ASP A 198 -14.94 -22.56 22.50
CA ASP A 198 -15.29 -21.29 23.12
C ASP A 198 -16.80 -21.04 22.99
N GLN A 199 -17.30 -19.97 23.60
CA GLN A 199 -18.71 -19.60 23.53
C GLN A 199 -18.85 -18.13 23.14
N LEU A 200 -19.69 -17.86 22.14
CA LEU A 200 -19.92 -16.49 21.70
C LEU A 200 -20.60 -15.68 22.83
N PRO A 201 -19.96 -14.60 23.32
CA PRO A 201 -20.52 -13.83 24.43
C PRO A 201 -21.88 -13.25 24.07
N GLY A 202 -22.86 -13.41 24.96
CA GLY A 202 -24.21 -12.83 24.84
C GLY A 202 -25.22 -13.64 24.03
N SER A 203 -24.80 -14.51 23.09
CA SER A 203 -25.71 -15.43 22.40
C SER A 203 -25.72 -16.83 23.00
N GLY A 204 -24.64 -17.21 23.69
CA GLY A 204 -24.46 -18.54 24.25
C GLY A 204 -24.19 -19.62 23.20
N VAL A 205 -23.98 -19.24 21.94
CA VAL A 205 -23.64 -20.17 20.85
C VAL A 205 -22.29 -20.81 21.14
N GLN A 206 -22.26 -22.14 21.19
CA GLN A 206 -21.03 -22.93 21.31
C GLN A 206 -20.26 -22.84 19.99
N LEU A 207 -18.98 -22.51 20.08
CA LEU A 207 -18.02 -22.54 18.99
C LEU A 207 -17.03 -23.67 19.29
N HIS A 208 -16.78 -24.51 18.31
CA HIS A 208 -15.90 -25.64 18.47
C HIS A 208 -14.49 -25.31 17.98
N LYS A 209 -13.51 -26.01 18.54
CA LYS A 209 -12.16 -26.01 18.02
C LYS A 209 -12.19 -26.32 16.53
N ASP A 210 -11.35 -25.60 15.79
CA ASP A 210 -11.22 -25.64 14.32
C ASP A 210 -12.35 -24.96 13.53
N ASP A 211 -13.37 -24.39 14.19
CA ASP A 211 -14.35 -23.50 13.54
C ASP A 211 -13.67 -22.21 13.02
N GLU A 212 -14.14 -21.71 11.87
CA GLU A 212 -13.69 -20.45 11.25
C GLU A 212 -14.70 -19.32 11.48
N ILE A 213 -14.22 -18.18 12.00
CA ILE A 213 -15.01 -16.96 12.28
C ILE A 213 -14.44 -15.71 11.63
#